data_AF-A0A6I9V8U4-F1
#
_entry.id   AF-A0A6I9V8U4-F1
#
_cell.length_a   1.000
_cell.length_b   1.000
_cell.length_c   1.000
_cell.angle_alpha   90.00
_cell.angle_beta   90.00
_cell.angle_gamma   90.00
#
_symmetry.space_group_name_H-M   'P 1'
#
loop_
_entity.id
_entity.type
_entity.pdbx_description
1 polymer ?
#
loop_
_entity_poly.entity_id
_entity_poly.type
_entity_poly.pdbx_seq_one_letter_code
_entity_poly.pdbx_strand_id
1 'polypeptide(L)'
;MKTIIALCLLLAVTSAEYVVKNEENLQQYRRECATELKVPAEHIEQFRKWQFPNDAVTQCYLKCVFEKFGLFDAETGFNVEHIHQQLQGAEVAPPGDADHDDVVHDKIAACVDTNEQGSNACEWAYRGGVCFIKENLQLVKHSVKPQA
;
A
#
# COMPACT_ATOMS: atom_id res chain seq x y z
N MET A 1 -43.94 -37.87 -3.60
CA MET A 1 -43.35 -36.80 -4.44
C MET A 1 -42.98 -35.63 -3.56
N LYS A 2 -41.68 -35.34 -3.40
CA LYS A 2 -41.09 -34.02 -3.08
C LYS A 2 -39.62 -34.23 -2.70
N THR A 3 -38.72 -34.09 -3.66
CA THR A 3 -37.30 -33.86 -3.40
C THR A 3 -37.03 -32.39 -3.71
N ILE A 4 -36.73 -31.61 -2.68
CA ILE A 4 -36.29 -30.23 -2.81
C ILE A 4 -34.79 -30.29 -3.09
N ILE A 5 -34.39 -29.97 -4.32
CA ILE A 5 -32.98 -29.82 -4.69
C ILE A 5 -32.58 -28.40 -4.29
N ALA A 6 -31.85 -28.26 -3.19
CA ALA A 6 -31.23 -27.00 -2.80
C ALA A 6 -30.00 -26.78 -3.69
N LEU A 7 -30.14 -25.86 -4.66
CA LEU A 7 -29.05 -25.40 -5.51
C LEU A 7 -28.20 -24.41 -4.72
N CYS A 8 -27.13 -24.88 -4.07
CA CYS A 8 -26.12 -24.01 -3.47
C CYS A 8 -25.36 -23.29 -4.60
N LEU A 9 -25.72 -22.03 -4.87
CA LEU A 9 -24.92 -21.11 -5.66
C LEU A 9 -23.66 -20.75 -4.85
N LEU A 10 -22.59 -21.51 -5.04
CA LEU A 10 -21.24 -21.12 -4.66
C LEU A 10 -20.82 -19.96 -5.57
N LEU A 11 -21.04 -18.73 -5.11
CA LEU A 11 -20.35 -17.57 -5.66
C LEU A 11 -18.89 -17.72 -5.25
N ALA A 12 -18.07 -18.25 -6.15
CA ALA A 12 -16.62 -18.18 -6.00
C ALA A 12 -16.24 -16.69 -5.96
N VAL A 13 -15.95 -16.18 -4.76
CA VAL A 13 -15.37 -14.85 -4.59
C VAL A 13 -13.92 -14.97 -5.08
N THR A 14 -13.70 -14.67 -6.36
CA THR A 14 -12.34 -14.50 -6.87
C THR A 14 -11.84 -13.17 -6.32
N SER A 15 -10.96 -13.18 -5.32
CA SER A 15 -10.24 -11.97 -4.93
C SER A 15 -9.45 -11.50 -6.15
N ALA A 16 -9.65 -10.25 -6.58
CA ALA A 16 -8.86 -9.69 -7.65
C ALA A 16 -7.38 -9.66 -7.21
N GLU A 17 -6.50 -10.21 -8.03
CA GLU A 17 -5.06 -10.22 -7.76
C GLU A 17 -4.51 -8.80 -7.70
N TYR A 18 -3.51 -8.58 -6.84
CA TYR A 18 -2.84 -7.29 -6.76
C TYR A 18 -2.01 -7.02 -8.02
N VAL A 19 -2.17 -5.82 -8.57
CA VAL A 19 -1.43 -5.36 -9.75
C VAL A 19 -0.32 -4.42 -9.31
N VAL A 20 0.93 -4.76 -9.60
CA VAL A 20 2.09 -3.90 -9.32
C VAL A 20 1.93 -2.55 -10.03
N LYS A 21 2.19 -1.46 -9.30
CA LYS A 21 2.07 -0.08 -9.76
C LYS A 21 3.44 0.47 -10.16
N ASN A 22 3.48 1.27 -11.21
CA ASN A 22 4.71 1.86 -11.75
C ASN A 22 4.84 3.37 -11.41
N GLU A 23 5.84 4.03 -11.98
CA GLU A 23 6.11 5.46 -11.76
C GLU A 23 4.93 6.33 -12.21
N GLU A 24 4.25 5.97 -13.31
CA GLU A 24 3.09 6.72 -13.78
C GLU A 24 1.95 6.67 -12.76
N ASN A 25 1.68 5.49 -12.20
CA ASN A 25 0.70 5.33 -11.13
C ASN A 25 1.11 6.13 -9.88
N LEU A 26 2.37 6.05 -9.47
CA LEU A 26 2.87 6.83 -8.33
C LEU A 26 2.62 8.33 -8.55
N GLN A 27 3.01 8.86 -9.70
CA GLN A 27 2.84 10.28 -10.00
C GLN A 27 1.38 10.68 -10.11
N GLN A 28 0.52 9.82 -10.67
CA GLN A 28 -0.92 10.01 -10.70
C GLN A 28 -1.51 10.09 -9.28
N TYR A 29 -1.28 9.07 -8.45
CA TYR A 29 -1.86 9.01 -7.10
C TYR A 29 -1.36 10.14 -6.20
N ARG A 30 -0.08 10.52 -6.32
CA ARG A 30 0.47 11.69 -5.61
C ARG A 30 -0.23 12.99 -6.01
N ARG A 31 -0.55 13.20 -7.29
CA ARG A 31 -1.28 14.38 -7.76
C ARG A 31 -2.73 14.38 -7.29
N GLU A 32 -3.41 13.24 -7.38
CA GLU A 32 -4.79 13.08 -6.93
C GLU A 32 -4.89 13.36 -5.42
N CYS A 33 -4.08 12.72 -4.60
CA CYS A 33 -4.07 12.94 -3.15
C CYS A 33 -3.70 14.37 -2.78
N ALA A 34 -2.73 14.98 -3.46
CA ALA A 34 -2.38 16.39 -3.23
C ALA A 34 -3.56 17.33 -3.54
N THR A 35 -4.34 17.02 -4.59
CA THR A 35 -5.49 17.82 -5.01
C THR A 35 -6.67 17.62 -4.07
N GLU A 36 -7.04 16.36 -3.79
CA GLU A 36 -8.16 15.97 -2.93
C GLU A 36 -8.01 16.55 -1.52
N LEU A 37 -6.80 16.48 -0.96
CA LEU A 37 -6.50 16.95 0.40
C LEU A 37 -6.00 18.40 0.46
N LYS A 38 -5.92 19.09 -0.68
CA LYS A 38 -5.41 20.47 -0.79
C LYS A 38 -4.06 20.65 -0.10
N VAL A 39 -3.12 19.74 -0.38
CA VAL A 39 -1.80 19.72 0.23
C VAL A 39 -1.02 21.00 -0.12
N PRO A 40 -0.44 21.72 0.86
CA PRO A 40 0.38 22.89 0.62
C PRO A 40 1.58 22.62 -0.30
N ALA A 41 1.98 23.62 -1.09
CA ALA A 41 3.10 23.48 -2.02
C ALA A 41 4.42 23.11 -1.32
N GLU A 42 4.65 23.60 -0.10
CA GLU A 42 5.85 23.28 0.70
C GLU A 42 5.94 21.79 1.04
N HIS A 43 4.82 21.16 1.41
CA HIS A 43 4.74 19.71 1.64
C HIS A 43 4.97 18.93 0.35
N ILE A 44 4.40 19.38 -0.77
CA ILE A 44 4.62 18.73 -2.08
C ILE A 44 6.12 18.70 -2.43
N GLU A 45 6.86 19.78 -2.18
CA GLU A 45 8.30 19.83 -2.41
C GLU A 45 9.09 18.88 -1.50
N GLN A 46 8.66 18.69 -0.25
CA GLN A 46 9.24 17.70 0.65
C GLN A 46 8.94 16.27 0.18
N PHE A 47 7.70 15.98 -0.22
CA PHE A 47 7.29 14.65 -0.66
C PHE A 47 8.03 14.21 -1.94
N ARG A 48 8.27 15.14 -2.87
CA ARG A 48 9.13 14.91 -4.06
C ARG A 48 10.55 14.47 -3.68
N LYS A 49 11.05 14.96 -2.55
CA LYS A 49 12.37 14.62 -2.00
C LYS A 49 12.34 13.41 -1.06
N TRP A 50 11.20 12.71 -0.97
CA TRP A 50 10.98 11.60 -0.04
C TRP A 50 11.13 12.00 1.44
N GLN A 51 10.77 13.23 1.77
CA GLN A 51 10.77 13.76 3.13
C GLN A 51 9.32 13.84 3.62
N PHE A 52 9.03 13.17 4.74
CA PHE A 52 7.68 13.03 5.27
C PHE A 52 7.65 13.48 6.74
N PRO A 53 7.49 14.80 7.02
CA PRO A 53 7.39 15.29 8.40
C PRO A 53 6.20 14.66 9.13
N ASN A 54 6.30 14.55 10.46
CA ASN A 54 5.22 13.97 11.26
C ASN A 54 4.16 15.02 11.60
N ASP A 55 3.36 15.41 10.60
CA ASP A 55 2.23 16.31 10.74
C ASP A 55 0.97 15.73 10.08
N ALA A 56 -0.20 16.28 10.45
CA ALA A 56 -1.49 15.76 10.00
C ALA A 56 -1.65 15.78 8.46
N VAL A 57 -1.06 16.78 7.79
CA VAL A 57 -1.09 16.89 6.32
C VAL A 57 -0.37 15.71 5.68
N THR A 58 0.86 15.43 6.15
CA THR A 58 1.68 14.34 5.64
C THR A 58 1.09 12.99 5.97
N GLN A 59 0.56 12.82 7.18
CA GLN A 59 -0.08 11.59 7.61
C GLN A 59 -1.26 11.22 6.69
N CYS A 60 -2.19 12.15 6.47
CA CYS A 60 -3.35 11.88 5.62
C CYS A 60 -2.98 11.80 4.13
N TYR A 61 -1.97 12.54 3.68
CA TYR A 61 -1.43 12.39 2.33
C TYR A 61 -0.90 10.98 2.07
N LEU A 62 -0.06 10.45 2.99
CA LEU A 62 0.49 9.11 2.85
C LEU A 62 -0.60 8.04 2.92
N LYS A 63 -1.57 8.16 3.83
CA LYS A 63 -2.76 7.29 3.87
C LYS A 63 -3.44 7.24 2.51
N CYS A 64 -3.77 8.38 1.92
CA CYS A 64 -4.41 8.45 0.60
C CYS A 64 -3.57 7.76 -0.49
N VAL A 65 -2.25 8.00 -0.52
CA VAL A 65 -1.37 7.37 -1.52
C VAL A 65 -1.36 5.86 -1.33
N PHE A 66 -1.23 5.36 -0.10
CA PHE A 66 -1.22 3.92 0.16
C PHE A 66 -2.55 3.24 -0.14
N GLU A 67 -3.69 3.90 0.12
CA GLU A 67 -5.02 3.42 -0.28
C GLU A 67 -5.15 3.32 -1.80
N LYS A 68 -4.71 4.35 -2.55
CA LYS A 68 -4.73 4.31 -4.03
C LYS A 68 -3.80 3.25 -4.61
N PHE A 69 -2.69 2.97 -3.93
CA PHE A 69 -1.83 1.84 -4.27
C PHE A 69 -2.47 0.48 -3.92
N GLY A 70 -3.51 0.43 -3.08
CA GLY A 70 -4.11 -0.80 -2.57
C GLY A 70 -3.27 -1.51 -1.48
N LEU A 71 -2.37 -0.77 -0.82
CA LEU A 71 -1.48 -1.30 0.21
C LEU A 71 -2.03 -1.13 1.62
N PHE A 72 -2.88 -0.12 1.82
CA PHE A 72 -3.47 0.21 3.11
C PHE A 72 -4.99 0.32 2.96
N ASP A 73 -5.70 -0.15 3.98
CA ASP A 73 -7.14 0.04 4.15
C ASP A 73 -7.40 0.57 5.56
N ALA A 74 -8.34 1.50 5.70
CA ALA A 74 -8.59 2.17 6.97
C ALA A 74 -9.22 1.27 8.04
N GLU A 75 -9.78 0.13 7.66
CA GLU A 75 -10.39 -0.84 8.58
C GLU A 75 -9.40 -1.96 8.93
N THR A 76 -8.63 -2.42 7.94
CA THR A 76 -7.78 -3.62 8.06
C THR A 76 -6.28 -3.35 8.13
N GLY A 77 -5.84 -2.12 7.85
CA GLY A 77 -4.44 -1.71 7.92
C GLY A 77 -3.66 -2.03 6.65
N PHE A 78 -2.35 -2.25 6.80
CA PHE A 78 -1.48 -2.59 5.67
C PHE A 78 -1.62 -4.06 5.28
N ASN A 79 -1.76 -4.32 3.98
CA ASN A 79 -1.66 -5.66 3.41
C ASN A 79 -0.20 -5.97 3.09
N VAL A 80 0.43 -6.82 3.92
CA VAL A 80 1.85 -7.18 3.80
C VAL A 80 2.17 -7.89 2.48
N GLU A 81 1.27 -8.74 1.98
CA GLU A 81 1.44 -9.47 0.71
C GLU A 81 1.47 -8.49 -0.48
N HIS A 82 0.55 -7.53 -0.51
CA HIS A 82 0.52 -6.50 -1.55
C HIS A 82 1.77 -5.62 -1.52
N ILE A 83 2.24 -5.24 -0.32
CA ILE A 83 3.48 -4.47 -0.17
C ILE A 83 4.64 -5.29 -0.70
N HIS A 84 4.74 -6.56 -0.32
CA HIS A 84 5.81 -7.42 -0.76
C HIS A 84 5.82 -7.57 -2.29
N GLN A 85 4.67 -7.87 -2.90
CA GLN A 85 4.53 -7.97 -4.35
C GLN A 85 4.90 -6.66 -5.06
N GLN A 86 4.47 -5.51 -4.52
CA GLN A 86 4.87 -4.21 -5.06
C GLN A 86 6.39 -4.05 -5.05
N LEU A 87 7.07 -4.44 -3.97
CA LEU A 87 8.51 -4.25 -3.78
C LEU A 87 9.37 -5.20 -4.63
N GLN A 88 8.87 -6.42 -4.89
CA GLN A 88 9.51 -7.35 -5.84
C GLN A 88 9.47 -6.82 -7.28
N GLY A 89 8.50 -5.97 -7.60
CA GLY A 89 8.29 -5.44 -8.96
C GLY A 89 7.60 -6.45 -9.87
N ALA A 90 7.25 -6.06 -11.09
CA ALA A 90 6.47 -6.93 -11.98
C ALA A 90 7.31 -8.03 -12.67
N GLU A 91 8.63 -8.03 -12.50
CA GLU A 91 9.53 -9.00 -13.15
C GLU A 91 9.69 -10.32 -12.38
N VAL A 92 9.39 -10.34 -11.08
CA VAL A 92 9.86 -11.40 -10.16
C VAL A 92 8.77 -12.41 -9.78
N ALA A 93 7.47 -12.11 -9.96
CA ALA A 93 6.43 -13.10 -9.75
C ALA A 93 5.19 -12.85 -10.64
N PRO A 94 4.61 -13.90 -11.26
CA PRO A 94 3.21 -13.86 -11.67
C PRO A 94 2.34 -13.39 -10.49
N PRO A 95 1.21 -12.71 -10.76
CA PRO A 95 0.32 -12.31 -9.66
C PRO A 95 -0.07 -13.53 -8.81
N GLY A 96 0.09 -13.41 -7.49
CA GLY A 96 -0.19 -14.48 -6.53
C GLY A 96 0.96 -15.45 -6.21
N ASP A 97 2.13 -15.31 -6.83
CA ASP A 97 3.26 -16.26 -6.69
C ASP A 97 4.54 -15.63 -6.11
N ALA A 98 4.42 -14.49 -5.42
CA ALA A 98 5.54 -13.90 -4.70
C ALA A 98 5.95 -14.81 -3.54
N ASP A 99 7.21 -15.24 -3.50
CA ASP A 99 7.77 -15.92 -2.32
C ASP A 99 7.70 -14.94 -1.14
N HIS A 100 6.80 -15.19 -0.21
CA HIS A 100 6.55 -14.34 0.94
C HIS A 100 7.43 -14.72 2.14
N ASP A 101 8.35 -15.68 2.00
CA ASP A 101 9.22 -16.17 3.07
C ASP A 101 10.65 -15.64 2.91
N ASP A 102 10.78 -14.32 2.84
CA ASP A 102 12.09 -13.66 2.68
C ASP A 102 12.31 -12.49 3.66
N VAL A 103 13.56 -12.02 3.68
CA VAL A 103 14.00 -10.91 4.54
C VAL A 103 13.23 -9.60 4.27
N VAL A 104 12.64 -9.44 3.08
CA VAL A 104 11.81 -8.28 2.75
C VAL A 104 10.47 -8.38 3.47
N HIS A 105 9.83 -9.55 3.48
CA HIS A 105 8.60 -9.80 4.22
C HIS A 105 8.75 -9.46 5.72
N ASP A 106 9.79 -9.98 6.38
CA ASP A 106 10.05 -9.74 7.80
C ASP A 106 10.20 -8.24 8.13
N LYS A 107 10.88 -7.50 7.24
CA LYS A 107 11.06 -6.04 7.40
C LYS A 107 9.75 -5.27 7.23
N ILE A 108 8.87 -5.72 6.33
CA ILE A 108 7.53 -5.12 6.19
C ILE A 108 6.73 -5.40 7.47
N ALA A 109 6.67 -6.66 7.88
CA ALA A 109 5.91 -7.10 9.06
C ALA A 109 6.37 -6.37 10.34
N ALA A 110 7.67 -6.12 10.50
CA ALA A 110 8.21 -5.37 11.64
C ALA A 110 7.75 -3.90 11.72
N CYS A 111 7.26 -3.31 10.63
CA CYS A 111 6.75 -1.94 10.59
C CYS A 111 5.21 -1.85 10.67
N VAL A 112 4.48 -2.95 10.45
CA VAL A 112 3.02 -2.96 10.41
C VAL A 112 2.45 -3.36 11.77
N ASP A 113 1.37 -2.70 12.19
CA ASP A 113 0.62 -3.03 13.41
C ASP A 113 -0.89 -3.09 13.15
N THR A 114 -1.64 -3.61 14.12
CA THR A 114 -3.10 -3.76 14.11
C THR A 114 -3.85 -2.55 14.70
N ASN A 115 -3.16 -1.43 14.94
CA ASN A 115 -3.71 -0.20 15.53
C ASN A 115 -4.39 -0.36 16.90
N GLU A 116 -3.86 -1.20 17.80
CA GLU A 116 -4.38 -1.40 19.16
C GLU A 116 -4.45 -0.10 19.99
N GLN A 117 -3.63 0.90 19.64
CA GLN A 117 -3.65 2.25 20.22
C GLN A 117 -4.87 3.09 19.84
N GLY A 118 -5.69 2.65 18.87
CA GLY A 118 -6.87 3.37 18.43
C GLY A 118 -6.58 4.73 17.77
N SER A 119 -5.42 4.86 17.12
CA SER A 119 -5.08 6.07 16.37
C SER A 119 -5.97 6.23 15.15
N ASN A 120 -6.12 7.46 14.65
CA ASN A 120 -6.87 7.66 13.41
C ASN A 120 -6.14 7.02 12.22
N ALA A 121 -6.86 6.73 11.14
CA ALA A 121 -6.30 6.03 9.98
C ALA A 121 -5.09 6.75 9.33
N CYS A 122 -5.03 8.09 9.40
CA CYS A 122 -3.88 8.84 8.89
C CYS A 122 -2.62 8.57 9.71
N GLU A 123 -2.72 8.62 11.04
CA GLU A 123 -1.63 8.31 11.96
C GLU A 123 -1.20 6.84 11.85
N TRP A 124 -2.15 5.92 11.69
CA TRP A 124 -1.88 4.50 11.49
C TRP A 124 -1.07 4.25 10.21
N ALA A 125 -1.55 4.74 9.07
CA ALA A 125 -0.86 4.61 7.80
C ALA A 125 0.53 5.27 7.83
N TYR A 126 0.66 6.44 8.46
CA TYR A 126 1.93 7.14 8.59
C TYR A 126 2.95 6.32 9.37
N ARG A 127 2.57 5.77 10.53
CA ARG A 127 3.46 5.03 11.42
C ARG A 127 4.11 3.85 10.73
N GLY A 128 3.32 3.01 10.07
CA GLY A 128 3.85 1.86 9.33
C GLY A 128 4.58 2.26 8.04
N GLY A 129 3.97 3.14 7.24
CA GLY A 129 4.53 3.54 5.95
C GLY A 129 5.87 4.27 6.06
N VAL A 130 6.00 5.20 7.01
CA VAL A 130 7.27 5.94 7.21
C VAL A 130 8.33 5.07 7.86
N CYS A 131 7.96 4.14 8.76
CA CYS A 131 8.89 3.12 9.26
C CYS A 131 9.54 2.39 8.09
N PHE A 132 8.73 1.81 7.19
CA PHE A 132 9.25 1.01 6.10
C PHE A 132 10.05 1.83 5.08
N ILE A 133 9.54 3.01 4.69
CA ILE A 133 10.21 3.90 3.73
C ILE A 133 11.60 4.32 4.25
N LYS A 134 11.74 4.64 5.54
CA LYS A 134 13.03 5.07 6.10
C LYS A 134 14.07 3.94 6.08
N GLU A 135 13.66 2.73 6.45
CA GLU A 135 14.55 1.57 6.50
C GLU A 135 14.89 1.03 5.10
N ASN A 136 14.02 1.24 4.09
CA ASN A 136 14.12 0.57 2.79
C ASN A 136 13.95 1.50 1.58
N LEU A 137 14.31 2.79 1.71
CA LEU A 137 14.05 3.81 0.68
C LEU A 137 14.50 3.43 -0.74
N GLN A 138 15.65 2.78 -0.89
CA GLN A 138 16.16 2.39 -2.21
C GLN A 138 15.29 1.30 -2.86
N LEU A 139 14.82 0.33 -2.07
CA LEU A 139 13.92 -0.70 -2.54
C LEU A 139 12.57 -0.09 -2.95
N VAL A 140 12.02 0.80 -2.12
CA VAL A 140 10.77 1.53 -2.44
C VAL A 140 10.94 2.32 -3.74
N LYS A 141 12.05 3.05 -3.91
CA LYS A 141 12.33 3.76 -5.16
C LYS A 141 12.46 2.83 -6.36
N HIS A 142 13.06 1.66 -6.20
CA HIS A 142 13.20 0.68 -7.27
C HIS A 142 11.84 0.10 -7.69
N SER A 143 10.97 -0.19 -6.72
CA SER A 143 9.65 -0.83 -6.94
C SER A 143 8.71 -0.08 -7.88
N VAL A 144 8.92 1.22 -8.07
CA VAL A 144 8.11 2.08 -8.93
C VAL A 144 8.84 2.51 -10.19
N LYS A 145 10.11 2.15 -10.40
CA LYS A 145 10.83 2.58 -11.61
C LYS A 145 10.14 2.03 -12.87
N PRO A 146 10.22 2.75 -14.00
CA PRO A 146 9.88 2.17 -15.29
C PRO A 146 10.70 0.90 -15.50
N GLN A 147 10.02 -0.20 -15.82
CA GLN A 147 10.69 -1.42 -16.29
C GLN A 147 11.31 -1.13 -17.66
N ALA A 148 12.52 -1.62 -17.88
CA ALA A 148 13.30 -1.37 -19.09
C ALA A 148 12.76 -2.14 -20.29
#